data_AF-A0A498LT01-F1
#
_entry.id   AF-A0A498LT01-F1
#
_cell.length_a   1.000
_cell.length_b   1.000
_cell.length_c   1.000
_cell.angle_alpha   90.00
_cell.angle_beta   90.00
_cell.angle_gamma   90.00
#
_symmetry.space_group_name_H-M   'P 1'
#
loop_
_entity.id
_entity.type
_entity.pdbx_description
1 polymer ?
#
loop_
_entity_poly.entity_id
_entity_poly.type
_entity_poly.pdbx_seq_one_letter_code
_entity_poly.pdbx_strand_id
1 'polypeptide(L)'
;MPSTNKTDIDSRLQHFYKERSCLWKLLTGLFLFLLTVWSYVENERKKQPSPSFLSWHRVERQNSSNSSSPTGINSEESQIQISSFYSEFGISLDAYSRLQQAVYWPEPDRSITDVSMSTSPAHTTFIIENLKESYQIGEELFVTVHAKNFENKSKSYGGDFFQAKLFWSVTKASVFGEVVDLLNGSYSVRFLLPWDGEAQVAVRLIHSSEAVQVLKRHRDTDSDRVYFNGYYEGPGPNKTRLRETMTCNVKWDKNGLERMGTGDCCCEYNDPRTQETWRCKRPKSLPCSALVYHSMGGYRNRLTSEEKMLITCHFATQTTTKCLKDKHIYMMGDSTTRQWFEFFVKAVPNLKQMNLHVQYQSGPLIAVDVENNIYLHWRAHGVPLRTLKTAVADLHYISNEIDDQAGGPHTVFIINLGPHFTTYPLDFYTHRVLRIRKAVLALLQRAPDTTVIIKTVNTGYKDIFGSDWYSLQLNRVLHWAFQDVGVYILDVWQMTACHYSKENIHPGPVIIKNEIDILLSFICPD
;
A
#
# COMPACT_ATOMS: atom_id res chain seq x y z
N MET A 1 -5.56 -29.22 -92.08
CA MET A 1 -5.16 -27.89 -91.54
C MET A 1 -6.12 -27.54 -90.39
N PRO A 2 -5.66 -26.87 -89.33
CA PRO A 2 -6.19 -27.08 -87.98
C PRO A 2 -7.37 -26.19 -87.58
N SER A 3 -8.13 -26.68 -86.60
CA SER A 3 -9.24 -26.01 -85.93
C SER A 3 -8.78 -25.15 -84.74
N THR A 4 -9.47 -24.02 -84.52
CA THR A 4 -9.20 -23.07 -83.43
C THR A 4 -10.01 -23.38 -82.16
N ASN A 5 -9.33 -23.63 -81.04
CA ASN A 5 -9.92 -23.63 -79.69
C ASN A 5 -9.81 -22.19 -79.11
N LYS A 6 -10.85 -21.52 -78.59
CA LYS A 6 -11.87 -21.88 -77.59
C LYS A 6 -11.37 -22.01 -76.13
N THR A 7 -10.13 -21.62 -75.85
CA THR A 7 -9.51 -21.71 -74.49
C THR A 7 -9.27 -20.38 -73.77
N ASP A 8 -9.43 -19.21 -74.42
CA ASP A 8 -9.06 -17.90 -73.82
C ASP A 8 -10.23 -17.14 -73.14
N ILE A 9 -11.48 -17.54 -73.38
CA ILE A 9 -12.66 -16.86 -72.82
C ILE A 9 -13.01 -17.38 -71.40
N ASP A 10 -12.81 -18.67 -71.15
CA ASP A 10 -13.11 -19.30 -69.85
C ASP A 10 -12.15 -18.84 -68.73
N SER A 11 -10.88 -18.59 -69.06
CA SER A 11 -9.87 -18.15 -68.08
C SER A 11 -10.20 -16.79 -67.46
N ARG A 12 -10.68 -15.84 -68.28
CA ARG A 12 -11.08 -14.49 -67.83
C ARG A 12 -12.35 -14.51 -66.98
N LEU A 13 -13.32 -15.37 -67.30
CA LEU A 13 -14.54 -15.54 -66.50
C LEU A 13 -14.26 -16.17 -65.13
N GLN A 14 -13.38 -17.18 -65.06
CA GLN A 14 -12.95 -17.75 -63.77
C GLN A 14 -12.17 -16.74 -62.91
N HIS A 15 -11.34 -15.87 -63.50
CA HIS A 15 -10.63 -14.82 -62.75
C HIS A 15 -11.61 -13.83 -62.10
N PHE A 16 -12.60 -13.34 -62.86
CA PHE A 16 -13.62 -12.39 -62.37
C PHE A 16 -14.47 -12.95 -61.22
N TYR A 17 -14.82 -14.25 -61.27
CA TYR A 17 -15.55 -14.91 -60.18
C TYR A 17 -14.67 -15.13 -58.94
N LYS A 18 -13.37 -15.40 -59.11
CA LYS A 18 -12.42 -15.61 -58.02
C LYS A 18 -12.11 -14.30 -57.27
N GLU A 19 -11.95 -13.19 -58.00
CA GLU A 19 -11.77 -11.86 -57.39
C GLU A 19 -13.01 -11.40 -56.62
N ARG A 20 -14.22 -11.60 -57.17
CA ARG A 20 -15.47 -11.32 -56.42
C ARG A 20 -15.59 -12.19 -55.16
N SER A 21 -15.16 -13.46 -55.19
CA SER A 21 -15.14 -14.31 -54.00
C SER A 21 -14.13 -13.82 -52.94
N CYS A 22 -12.94 -13.38 -53.36
CA CYS A 22 -11.94 -12.80 -52.44
C CYS A 22 -12.39 -11.45 -51.86
N LEU A 23 -12.93 -10.54 -52.68
CA LEU A 23 -13.48 -9.26 -52.22
C LEU A 23 -14.66 -9.46 -51.28
N TRP A 24 -15.57 -10.40 -51.55
CA TRP A 24 -16.69 -10.67 -50.66
C TRP A 24 -16.23 -11.31 -49.35
N LYS A 25 -15.25 -12.22 -49.38
CA LYS A 25 -14.62 -12.77 -48.16
C LYS A 25 -13.84 -11.74 -47.35
N LEU A 26 -13.16 -10.80 -48.00
CA LEU A 26 -12.51 -9.65 -47.35
C LEU A 26 -13.53 -8.70 -46.74
N LEU A 27 -14.64 -8.43 -47.42
CA LEU A 27 -15.72 -7.59 -46.88
C LEU A 27 -16.45 -8.28 -45.73
N THR A 28 -16.81 -9.57 -45.82
CA THR A 28 -17.38 -10.30 -44.67
C THR A 28 -16.37 -10.46 -43.54
N GLY A 29 -15.09 -10.61 -43.85
CA GLY A 29 -13.99 -10.64 -42.88
C GLY A 29 -13.83 -9.31 -42.15
N LEU A 30 -13.83 -8.18 -42.87
CA LEU A 30 -13.84 -6.85 -42.27
C LEU A 30 -15.12 -6.59 -41.47
N PHE A 31 -16.28 -7.04 -41.94
CA PHE A 31 -17.55 -6.83 -41.24
C PHE A 31 -17.64 -7.67 -39.96
N LEU A 32 -17.15 -8.91 -39.99
CA LEU A 32 -16.97 -9.74 -38.79
C LEU A 32 -15.92 -9.16 -37.86
N PHE A 33 -14.77 -8.69 -38.37
CA PHE A 33 -13.74 -8.06 -37.56
C PHE A 33 -14.23 -6.76 -36.92
N LEU A 34 -14.96 -5.92 -37.67
CA LEU A 34 -15.60 -4.72 -37.16
C LEU A 34 -16.71 -5.05 -36.17
N LEU A 35 -17.51 -6.11 -36.36
CA LEU A 35 -18.48 -6.56 -35.36
C LEU A 35 -17.80 -7.10 -34.10
N THR A 36 -16.70 -7.87 -34.22
CA THR A 36 -15.94 -8.31 -33.04
C THR A 36 -15.25 -7.15 -32.34
N VAL A 37 -14.70 -6.18 -33.07
CA VAL A 37 -14.11 -4.97 -32.50
C VAL A 37 -15.18 -4.07 -31.90
N TRP A 38 -16.37 -3.96 -32.49
CA TRP A 38 -17.46 -3.15 -31.95
C TRP A 38 -18.08 -3.82 -30.71
N SER A 39 -18.32 -5.14 -30.72
CA SER A 39 -18.68 -5.88 -29.51
C SER A 39 -17.58 -5.86 -28.45
N TYR A 40 -16.30 -5.91 -28.82
CA TYR A 40 -15.18 -5.81 -27.86
C TYR A 40 -15.06 -4.40 -27.28
N VAL A 41 -15.22 -3.34 -28.09
CA VAL A 41 -15.24 -1.94 -27.66
C VAL A 41 -16.51 -1.60 -26.86
N GLU A 42 -17.64 -2.23 -27.16
CA GLU A 42 -18.90 -2.09 -26.40
C GLU A 42 -18.89 -2.90 -25.10
N ASN A 43 -18.12 -4.00 -25.06
CA ASN A 43 -17.83 -4.74 -23.83
C ASN A 43 -16.76 -4.04 -22.97
N GLU A 44 -15.76 -3.37 -23.58
CA GLU A 44 -14.83 -2.45 -22.88
C GLU A 44 -15.53 -1.20 -22.35
N ARG A 45 -16.61 -0.72 -23.00
CA ARG A 45 -17.53 0.27 -22.42
C ARG A 45 -18.39 -0.28 -21.28
N LYS A 46 -18.51 -1.61 -21.17
CA LYS A 46 -19.07 -2.33 -20.03
C LYS A 46 -17.98 -2.99 -19.19
N LYS A 47 -16.97 -2.20 -18.80
CA LYS A 47 -16.12 -2.56 -17.67
C LYS A 47 -16.99 -2.80 -16.44
N GLN A 48 -17.29 -4.07 -16.17
CA GLN A 48 -17.54 -4.50 -14.81
C GLN A 48 -16.32 -4.04 -13.99
N PRO A 49 -16.51 -3.35 -12.86
CA PRO A 49 -15.39 -3.00 -12.02
C PRO A 49 -14.68 -4.29 -11.59
N SER A 50 -13.35 -4.27 -11.64
CA SER A 50 -12.53 -5.19 -10.85
C SER A 50 -13.08 -5.21 -9.41
N PRO A 51 -13.12 -6.37 -8.71
CA PRO A 51 -13.81 -6.50 -7.43
C PRO A 51 -13.41 -5.40 -6.44
N SER A 52 -14.24 -4.36 -6.35
CA SER A 52 -13.84 -3.15 -5.67
C SER A 52 -14.01 -3.37 -4.18
N PHE A 53 -12.92 -3.23 -3.42
CA PHE A 53 -12.83 -3.29 -1.96
C PHE A 53 -13.80 -2.33 -1.22
N LEU A 54 -14.55 -1.50 -1.95
CA LEU A 54 -15.57 -0.58 -1.48
C LEU A 54 -16.94 -0.95 -2.06
N SER A 55 -17.43 -2.16 -1.76
CA SER A 55 -18.88 -2.35 -1.68
C SER A 55 -19.35 -1.53 -0.47
N TRP A 56 -19.87 -0.34 -0.77
CA TRP A 56 -20.10 0.72 0.21
C TRP A 56 -20.92 0.23 1.41
N HIS A 57 -20.57 0.72 2.61
CA HIS A 57 -21.46 0.69 3.78
C HIS A 57 -22.73 1.50 3.50
N ARG A 58 -23.68 0.91 2.77
CA ARG A 58 -25.08 1.33 2.70
C ARG A 58 -25.94 0.29 3.42
N VAL A 59 -25.72 0.18 4.72
CA VAL A 59 -26.84 -0.17 5.60
C VAL A 59 -27.77 1.05 5.56
N GLU A 60 -28.90 0.92 4.88
CA GLU A 60 -29.94 1.93 4.93
C GLU A 60 -30.40 2.09 6.38
N ARG A 61 -30.04 3.22 7.01
CA ARG A 61 -30.69 3.62 8.25
C ARG A 61 -32.15 3.90 7.92
N GLN A 62 -33.02 2.94 8.18
CA GLN A 62 -34.46 3.20 8.24
C GLN A 62 -34.70 4.38 9.19
N ASN A 63 -35.64 5.25 8.83
CA ASN A 63 -35.91 6.50 9.53
C ASN A 63 -36.32 6.29 10.99
N SER A 64 -35.32 6.23 11.88
CA SER A 64 -35.48 6.35 13.32
C SER A 64 -35.06 7.77 13.70
N SER A 65 -36.05 8.63 13.93
CA SER A 65 -35.86 10.00 14.39
C SER A 65 -35.48 10.03 15.87
N ASN A 66 -34.27 9.55 16.19
CA ASN A 66 -33.53 9.77 17.44
C ASN A 66 -32.12 9.14 17.31
N SER A 67 -31.20 9.82 16.63
CA SER A 67 -29.76 9.54 16.79
C SER A 67 -29.04 10.82 17.19
N SER A 68 -28.44 10.83 18.38
CA SER A 68 -27.56 11.90 18.84
C SER A 68 -26.39 12.08 17.87
N SER A 69 -26.23 13.31 17.38
CA SER A 69 -25.04 13.71 16.61
C SER A 69 -23.76 13.54 17.43
N PRO A 70 -22.59 13.29 16.82
CA PRO A 70 -21.33 13.23 17.56
C PRO A 70 -20.98 14.61 18.14
N THR A 71 -21.23 14.80 19.45
CA THR A 71 -20.72 15.93 20.23
C THR A 71 -19.30 15.61 20.72
N GLY A 72 -18.25 16.33 20.32
CA GLY A 72 -18.20 17.35 19.28
C GLY A 72 -16.78 17.85 19.02
N ILE A 73 -16.58 18.46 17.85
CA ILE A 73 -15.40 19.27 17.53
C ILE A 73 -15.94 20.65 17.09
N ASN A 74 -16.38 21.44 18.08
CA ASN A 74 -16.93 22.77 17.89
C ASN A 74 -15.96 23.83 18.43
N SER A 75 -14.83 24.01 17.75
CA SER A 75 -14.09 25.27 17.78
C SER A 75 -13.96 25.79 16.35
N GLU A 76 -14.23 27.07 16.14
CA GLU A 76 -14.09 27.71 14.83
C GLU A 76 -12.66 27.54 14.31
N GLU A 77 -11.68 27.58 15.21
CA GLU A 77 -10.24 27.40 14.94
C GLU A 77 -9.91 26.03 14.31
N SER A 78 -10.57 24.94 14.74
CA SER A 78 -10.37 23.61 14.15
C SER A 78 -11.05 23.47 12.79
N GLN A 79 -12.22 24.09 12.58
CA GLN A 79 -12.86 24.18 11.26
C GLN A 79 -12.02 25.02 10.28
N ILE A 80 -11.41 26.11 10.73
CA ILE A 80 -10.50 26.96 9.94
C ILE A 80 -9.23 26.20 9.55
N GLN A 81 -8.62 25.43 10.47
CA GLN A 81 -7.45 24.60 10.14
C GLN A 81 -7.79 23.49 9.13
N ILE A 82 -8.93 22.81 9.29
CA ILE A 82 -9.42 21.80 8.32
C ILE A 82 -9.67 22.45 6.96
N SER A 83 -10.37 23.58 6.92
CA SER A 83 -10.63 24.33 5.68
C SER A 83 -9.34 24.75 4.98
N SER A 84 -8.36 25.27 5.72
CA SER A 84 -7.05 25.66 5.21
C SER A 84 -6.31 24.47 4.59
N PHE A 85 -6.13 23.40 5.34
CA PHE A 85 -5.34 22.23 4.96
C PHE A 85 -5.86 21.53 3.69
N TYR A 86 -7.18 21.33 3.56
CA TYR A 86 -7.74 20.64 2.39
C TYR A 86 -7.94 21.56 1.16
N SER A 87 -8.05 22.88 1.37
CA SER A 87 -8.07 23.85 0.26
C SER A 87 -6.76 23.84 -0.55
N GLU A 88 -5.61 23.62 0.08
CA GLU A 88 -4.30 23.59 -0.58
C GLU A 88 -4.19 22.49 -1.66
N PHE A 89 -4.92 21.39 -1.46
CA PHE A 89 -4.96 20.25 -2.39
C PHE A 89 -6.17 20.27 -3.32
N GLY A 90 -7.03 21.30 -3.25
CA GLY A 90 -8.24 21.41 -4.07
C GLY A 90 -9.31 20.35 -3.77
N ILE A 91 -9.33 19.82 -2.54
CA ILE A 91 -10.26 18.73 -2.16
C ILE A 91 -11.58 19.34 -1.68
N SER A 92 -12.70 18.85 -2.22
CA SER A 92 -14.03 19.28 -1.79
C SER A 92 -14.40 18.71 -0.40
N LEU A 93 -15.28 19.41 0.32
CA LEU A 93 -15.77 18.96 1.62
C LEU A 93 -16.41 17.55 1.56
N ASP A 94 -17.15 17.29 0.48
CA ASP A 94 -17.76 15.98 0.17
C ASP A 94 -16.70 14.88 -0.05
N ALA A 95 -15.61 15.17 -0.77
CA ALA A 95 -14.49 14.25 -0.91
C ALA A 95 -13.80 13.99 0.45
N TYR A 96 -13.66 15.01 1.30
CA TYR A 96 -13.15 14.84 2.67
C TYR A 96 -14.08 13.99 3.55
N SER A 97 -15.41 14.16 3.46
CA SER A 97 -16.37 13.28 4.15
C SER A 97 -16.26 11.83 3.67
N ARG A 98 -15.99 11.58 2.39
CA ARG A 98 -15.68 10.22 1.88
C ARG A 98 -14.38 9.66 2.48
N LEU A 99 -13.34 10.49 2.66
CA LEU A 99 -12.11 10.05 3.33
C LEU A 99 -12.40 9.65 4.77
N GLN A 100 -13.11 10.49 5.52
CA GLN A 100 -13.52 10.21 6.91
C GLN A 100 -14.31 8.90 7.01
N GLN A 101 -15.21 8.62 6.06
CA GLN A 101 -15.94 7.35 5.98
C GLN A 101 -15.02 6.17 5.66
N ALA A 102 -14.08 6.30 4.72
CA ALA A 102 -13.14 5.24 4.35
C ALA A 102 -12.20 4.84 5.50
N VAL A 103 -11.79 5.80 6.34
CA VAL A 103 -10.93 5.57 7.52
C VAL A 103 -11.72 5.39 8.82
N TYR A 104 -13.06 5.44 8.77
CA TYR A 104 -13.89 5.19 9.93
C TYR A 104 -13.68 3.76 10.44
N TRP A 105 -13.62 3.62 11.76
CA TRP A 105 -13.59 2.35 12.45
C TRP A 105 -14.46 2.46 13.71
N PRO A 106 -15.39 1.52 13.96
CA PRO A 106 -16.23 1.53 15.15
C PRO A 106 -15.42 1.47 16.44
N GLU A 107 -15.94 2.08 17.50
CA GLU A 107 -15.35 2.02 18.83
C GLU A 107 -16.32 1.35 19.82
N PRO A 108 -15.81 0.78 20.93
CA PRO A 108 -16.62 0.39 22.07
C PRO A 108 -17.53 1.53 22.55
N ASP A 109 -18.75 1.19 22.93
CA ASP A 109 -19.76 2.08 23.51
C ASP A 109 -19.40 2.56 24.94
N ARG A 110 -18.33 2.02 25.52
CA ARG A 110 -17.89 2.19 26.90
C ARG A 110 -16.37 2.21 27.01
N SER A 111 -15.85 2.89 28.02
CA SER A 111 -14.42 2.92 28.31
C SER A 111 -13.89 1.56 28.78
N ILE A 112 -12.63 1.27 28.45
CA ILE A 112 -11.96 0.03 28.84
C ILE A 112 -11.56 0.13 30.33
N THR A 113 -12.33 -0.54 31.20
CA THR A 113 -12.03 -0.61 32.64
C THR A 113 -11.34 -1.90 33.06
N ASP A 114 -11.50 -2.98 32.29
CA ASP A 114 -10.89 -4.29 32.54
C ASP A 114 -10.61 -5.03 31.21
N VAL A 115 -9.50 -5.77 31.16
CA VAL A 115 -9.13 -6.65 30.04
C VAL A 115 -10.15 -7.79 29.89
N SER A 116 -10.79 -8.22 30.98
CA SER A 116 -11.83 -9.27 30.96
C SER A 116 -13.01 -8.96 30.03
N MET A 117 -13.29 -7.66 29.82
CA MET A 117 -14.36 -7.16 28.95
C MET A 117 -14.01 -7.25 27.46
N SER A 118 -12.72 -7.38 27.12
CA SER A 118 -12.26 -7.44 25.74
C SER A 118 -12.50 -8.80 25.09
N THR A 119 -12.55 -8.82 23.76
CA THR A 119 -12.88 -10.02 22.98
C THR A 119 -11.84 -11.12 23.16
N SER A 120 -12.30 -12.29 23.62
CA SER A 120 -11.50 -13.50 23.84
C SER A 120 -11.50 -14.37 22.58
N PRO A 121 -10.32 -14.69 22.01
CA PRO A 121 -10.20 -15.67 20.93
C PRO A 121 -10.70 -17.07 21.31
N ALA A 122 -10.66 -17.44 22.60
CA ALA A 122 -11.01 -18.76 23.08
C ALA A 122 -12.52 -18.96 23.29
N HIS A 123 -13.28 -17.87 23.49
CA HIS A 123 -14.74 -17.92 23.66
C HIS A 123 -15.51 -17.47 22.41
N THR A 124 -14.85 -16.75 21.51
CA THR A 124 -15.40 -16.36 20.21
C THR A 124 -15.55 -17.59 19.32
N THR A 125 -16.73 -17.73 18.70
CA THR A 125 -17.07 -18.87 17.82
C THR A 125 -17.51 -18.36 16.46
N PHE A 126 -17.47 -19.22 15.44
CA PHE A 126 -18.05 -18.93 14.12
C PHE A 126 -18.96 -20.08 13.66
N ILE A 127 -19.91 -19.75 12.79
CA ILE A 127 -20.89 -20.66 12.18
C ILE A 127 -20.79 -20.50 10.66
N ILE A 128 -20.76 -21.61 9.92
CA ILE A 128 -20.85 -21.60 8.47
C ILE A 128 -22.32 -21.55 8.08
N GLU A 129 -22.74 -20.50 7.39
CA GLU A 129 -24.13 -20.26 7.03
C GLU A 129 -24.56 -21.21 5.90
N ASN A 130 -25.75 -21.82 6.04
CA ASN A 130 -26.36 -22.70 5.04
C ASN A 130 -25.41 -23.81 4.53
N LEU A 131 -24.68 -24.45 5.44
CA LEU A 131 -23.68 -25.49 5.12
C LEU A 131 -24.27 -26.60 4.22
N LYS A 132 -23.79 -26.66 2.98
CA LYS A 132 -24.07 -27.72 2.00
C LYS A 132 -23.09 -28.89 2.14
N GLU A 133 -23.48 -30.07 1.66
CA GLU A 133 -22.57 -31.21 1.48
C GLU A 133 -21.49 -30.96 0.41
N SER A 134 -21.80 -30.17 -0.61
CA SER A 134 -20.87 -29.78 -1.67
C SER A 134 -21.21 -28.41 -2.25
N TYR A 135 -20.24 -27.79 -2.90
CA TYR A 135 -20.30 -26.46 -3.51
C TYR A 135 -19.75 -26.52 -4.94
N GLN A 136 -20.11 -25.54 -5.77
CA GLN A 136 -19.51 -25.37 -7.10
C GLN A 136 -18.35 -24.37 -7.05
N ILE A 137 -17.36 -24.53 -7.93
CA ILE A 137 -16.29 -23.53 -8.09
C ILE A 137 -16.92 -22.20 -8.53
N GLY A 138 -16.54 -21.12 -7.86
CA GLY A 138 -17.11 -19.79 -8.05
C GLY A 138 -18.31 -19.47 -7.16
N GLU A 139 -18.84 -20.42 -6.38
CA GLU A 139 -19.82 -20.11 -5.33
C GLU A 139 -19.18 -19.32 -4.18
N GLU A 140 -20.06 -18.68 -3.39
CA GLU A 140 -19.68 -17.94 -2.19
C GLU A 140 -20.07 -18.72 -0.93
N LEU A 141 -19.18 -18.71 0.06
CA LEU A 141 -19.40 -19.27 1.39
C LEU A 141 -19.49 -18.11 2.39
N PHE A 142 -20.58 -18.07 3.16
CA PHE A 142 -20.79 -17.09 4.21
C PHE A 142 -20.56 -17.72 5.58
N VAL A 143 -19.92 -16.97 6.48
CA VAL A 143 -19.59 -17.39 7.84
C VAL A 143 -19.90 -16.25 8.80
N THR A 144 -20.66 -16.53 9.86
CA THR A 144 -20.93 -15.54 10.92
C THR A 144 -20.06 -15.82 12.12
N VAL A 145 -19.32 -14.80 12.57
CA VAL A 145 -18.50 -14.81 13.79
C VAL A 145 -19.29 -14.15 14.90
N HIS A 146 -19.34 -14.77 16.07
CA HIS A 146 -19.97 -14.24 17.28
C HIS A 146 -18.89 -13.96 18.33
N ALA A 147 -18.54 -12.69 18.51
CA ALA A 147 -17.50 -12.27 19.44
C ALA A 147 -17.98 -12.36 20.89
N LYS A 148 -17.12 -12.91 21.76
CA LYS A 148 -17.37 -13.01 23.20
C LYS A 148 -16.19 -12.52 24.01
N ASN A 149 -16.43 -12.03 25.22
CA ASN A 149 -15.38 -11.58 26.13
C ASN A 149 -14.71 -12.74 26.90
N PHE A 150 -13.73 -12.42 27.77
CA PHE A 150 -13.08 -13.43 28.62
C PHE A 150 -13.99 -14.03 29.70
N GLU A 151 -15.18 -13.46 29.94
CA GLU A 151 -16.22 -14.06 30.78
C GLU A 151 -17.24 -14.92 29.99
N ASN A 152 -16.99 -15.18 28.69
CA ASN A 152 -17.88 -15.91 27.78
C ASN A 152 -19.27 -15.24 27.57
N LYS A 153 -19.36 -13.92 27.81
CA LYS A 153 -20.53 -13.09 27.47
C LYS A 153 -20.41 -12.58 26.05
N SER A 154 -21.51 -12.60 25.29
CA SER A 154 -21.56 -12.03 23.94
C SER A 154 -21.29 -10.52 23.96
N LYS A 155 -20.57 -10.04 22.94
CA LYS A 155 -20.37 -8.62 22.67
C LYS A 155 -21.67 -8.00 22.16
N SER A 156 -21.87 -6.71 22.41
CA SER A 156 -23.02 -5.91 21.94
C SER A 156 -22.63 -4.81 20.94
N TYR A 157 -21.34 -4.67 20.65
CA TYR A 157 -20.74 -3.66 19.79
C TYR A 157 -19.63 -4.27 18.93
N GLY A 158 -19.39 -3.66 17.78
CA GLY A 158 -18.35 -4.03 16.82
C GLY A 158 -16.96 -3.47 17.16
N GLY A 159 -16.14 -3.31 16.12
CA GLY A 159 -14.81 -2.70 16.16
C GLY A 159 -13.66 -3.69 16.34
N ASP A 160 -13.92 -4.99 16.52
CA ASP A 160 -12.87 -6.01 16.55
C ASP A 160 -12.25 -6.16 15.15
N PHE A 161 -10.92 -6.23 15.10
CA PHE A 161 -10.19 -6.46 13.88
C PHE A 161 -9.92 -7.96 13.70
N PHE A 162 -10.82 -8.61 12.98
CA PHE A 162 -10.67 -10.00 12.53
C PHE A 162 -10.01 -10.06 11.15
N GLN A 163 -9.26 -11.14 10.92
CA GLN A 163 -8.90 -11.63 9.60
C GLN A 163 -9.41 -13.06 9.45
N ALA A 164 -9.81 -13.44 8.25
CA ALA A 164 -10.31 -14.78 7.97
C ALA A 164 -9.71 -15.31 6.67
N LYS A 165 -9.56 -16.63 6.59
CA LYS A 165 -9.14 -17.32 5.36
C LYS A 165 -9.86 -18.65 5.20
N LEU A 166 -10.16 -18.97 3.96
CA LEU A 166 -10.52 -20.31 3.51
C LEU A 166 -9.27 -20.90 2.88
N PHE A 167 -8.85 -22.09 3.28
CA PHE A 167 -7.57 -22.68 2.89
C PHE A 167 -7.64 -24.20 2.77
N TRP A 168 -6.71 -24.79 2.03
CA TRP A 168 -6.49 -26.22 2.00
C TRP A 168 -5.03 -26.52 2.32
N SER A 169 -4.79 -27.14 3.48
CA SER A 169 -3.45 -27.39 4.01
C SER A 169 -2.59 -28.28 3.12
N VAL A 170 -3.19 -29.21 2.37
CA VAL A 170 -2.49 -30.17 1.50
C VAL A 170 -1.90 -29.49 0.26
N THR A 171 -2.70 -28.72 -0.46
CA THR A 171 -2.28 -28.00 -1.68
C THR A 171 -1.65 -26.64 -1.39
N LYS A 172 -1.78 -26.15 -0.15
CA LYS A 172 -1.42 -24.80 0.31
C LYS A 172 -2.24 -23.68 -0.38
N ALA A 173 -3.35 -24.04 -1.03
CA ALA A 173 -4.32 -23.08 -1.54
C ALA A 173 -4.92 -22.26 -0.39
N SER A 174 -5.17 -20.97 -0.62
CA SER A 174 -5.71 -20.06 0.38
C SER A 174 -6.35 -18.85 -0.31
N VAL A 175 -7.49 -18.40 0.21
CA VAL A 175 -8.19 -17.19 -0.21
C VAL A 175 -8.60 -16.38 1.02
N PHE A 176 -8.50 -15.05 0.90
CA PHE A 176 -8.85 -14.11 1.96
C PHE A 176 -10.39 -14.03 2.11
N GLY A 177 -10.87 -13.99 3.34
CA GLY A 177 -12.28 -13.75 3.65
C GLY A 177 -12.56 -12.27 3.86
N GLU A 178 -13.50 -11.71 3.11
CA GLU A 178 -13.98 -10.35 3.29
C GLU A 178 -14.80 -10.27 4.58
N VAL A 179 -14.26 -9.60 5.61
CA VAL A 179 -14.90 -9.44 6.92
C VAL A 179 -15.68 -8.13 6.99
N VAL A 180 -16.96 -8.22 7.33
CA VAL A 180 -17.88 -7.09 7.54
C VAL A 180 -18.37 -7.10 8.99
N ASP A 181 -18.12 -6.00 9.70
CA ASP A 181 -18.63 -5.76 11.05
C ASP A 181 -20.12 -5.42 11.01
N LEU A 182 -20.94 -6.17 11.77
CA LEU A 182 -22.39 -5.96 11.87
C LEU A 182 -22.76 -5.00 13.02
N LEU A 183 -21.76 -4.40 13.68
CA LEU A 183 -21.84 -3.40 14.74
C LEU A 183 -22.53 -3.85 16.04
N ASN A 184 -22.87 -5.13 16.14
CA ASN A 184 -23.63 -5.73 17.25
C ASN A 184 -22.85 -6.82 18.01
N GLY A 185 -21.53 -6.91 17.80
CA GLY A 185 -20.69 -7.98 18.33
C GLY A 185 -20.65 -9.25 17.46
N SER A 186 -21.30 -9.24 16.30
CA SER A 186 -21.15 -10.28 15.27
C SER A 186 -20.56 -9.71 13.98
N TYR A 187 -19.91 -10.57 13.20
CA TYR A 187 -19.21 -10.21 11.96
C TYR A 187 -19.58 -11.21 10.86
N SER A 188 -19.92 -10.74 9.68
CA SER A 188 -20.09 -11.60 8.50
C SER A 188 -18.76 -11.74 7.78
N VAL A 189 -18.46 -12.92 7.27
CA VAL A 189 -17.28 -13.21 6.45
C VAL A 189 -17.74 -13.86 5.16
N ARG A 190 -17.31 -13.31 4.02
CA ARG A 190 -17.58 -13.83 2.68
C ARG A 190 -16.30 -14.41 2.08
N PHE A 191 -16.36 -15.66 1.62
CA PHE A 191 -15.30 -16.33 0.86
C PHE A 191 -15.79 -16.67 -0.55
N LEU A 192 -14.95 -16.44 -1.55
CA LEU A 192 -15.08 -17.11 -2.84
C LEU A 192 -14.54 -18.55 -2.73
N LEU A 193 -15.12 -19.51 -3.44
CA LEU A 193 -14.64 -20.89 -3.52
C LEU A 193 -13.92 -21.14 -4.87
N PRO A 194 -12.58 -21.03 -4.96
CA PRO A 194 -11.88 -20.96 -6.25
C PRO A 194 -11.21 -22.27 -6.70
N TRP A 195 -11.34 -23.38 -5.96
CA TRP A 195 -10.74 -24.68 -6.29
C TRP A 195 -11.69 -25.85 -6.01
N ASP A 196 -11.45 -26.98 -6.69
CA ASP A 196 -12.03 -28.28 -6.33
C ASP A 196 -11.24 -28.97 -5.20
N GLY A 197 -11.95 -29.71 -4.36
CA GLY A 197 -11.37 -30.45 -3.23
C GLY A 197 -11.84 -29.92 -1.87
N GLU A 198 -11.04 -30.15 -0.83
CA GLU A 198 -11.39 -29.74 0.52
C GLU A 198 -11.12 -28.24 0.75
N ALA A 199 -11.89 -27.66 1.68
CA ALA A 199 -11.70 -26.30 2.13
C ALA A 199 -11.92 -26.20 3.65
N GLN A 200 -11.03 -25.49 4.33
CA GLN A 200 -11.01 -25.31 5.78
C GLN A 200 -11.15 -23.81 6.08
N VAL A 201 -12.09 -23.44 6.95
CA VAL A 201 -12.25 -22.04 7.41
C VAL A 201 -11.40 -21.81 8.65
N ALA A 202 -10.61 -20.73 8.65
CA ALA A 202 -9.99 -20.20 9.85
C ALA A 202 -10.34 -18.71 10.02
N VAL A 203 -10.83 -18.37 11.21
CA VAL A 203 -11.06 -16.98 11.64
C VAL A 203 -10.07 -16.65 12.76
N ARG A 204 -9.45 -15.48 12.69
CA ARG A 204 -8.46 -15.02 13.66
C ARG A 204 -8.78 -13.62 14.14
N LEU A 205 -8.89 -13.45 15.45
CA LEU A 205 -8.83 -12.13 16.08
C LEU A 205 -7.40 -11.61 16.00
N ILE A 206 -7.18 -10.48 15.32
CA ILE A 206 -5.89 -9.77 15.30
C ILE A 206 -5.82 -8.82 16.49
N HIS A 207 -6.83 -7.96 16.64
CA HIS A 207 -7.00 -7.06 17.77
C HIS A 207 -8.47 -6.99 18.18
N SER A 208 -8.76 -7.01 19.48
CA SER A 208 -10.11 -6.70 19.98
C SER A 208 -10.45 -5.22 19.76
N SER A 209 -11.74 -4.87 19.76
CA SER A 209 -12.20 -3.48 19.64
C SER A 209 -11.58 -2.56 20.70
N GLU A 210 -11.31 -3.10 21.89
CA GLU A 210 -10.64 -2.44 22.99
C GLU A 210 -9.15 -2.19 22.67
N ALA A 211 -8.46 -3.19 22.12
CA ALA A 211 -7.09 -3.02 21.64
C ALA A 211 -7.01 -2.03 20.46
N VAL A 212 -8.00 -2.05 19.55
CA VAL A 212 -8.10 -1.07 18.46
C VAL A 212 -8.32 0.35 18.98
N GLN A 213 -9.18 0.56 19.98
CA GLN A 213 -9.36 1.87 20.61
C GLN A 213 -8.06 2.36 21.28
N VAL A 214 -7.30 1.47 21.92
CA VAL A 214 -5.97 1.78 22.47
C VAL A 214 -4.97 2.17 21.37
N LEU A 215 -4.93 1.43 20.26
CA LEU A 215 -4.09 1.75 19.10
C LEU A 215 -4.49 3.11 18.49
N LYS A 216 -5.79 3.34 18.24
CA LYS A 216 -6.31 4.61 17.73
C LYS A 216 -5.91 5.80 18.61
N ARG A 217 -6.09 5.69 19.93
CA ARG A 217 -5.64 6.70 20.89
C ARG A 217 -4.13 6.94 20.80
N HIS A 218 -3.30 5.90 20.80
CA HIS A 218 -1.83 6.07 20.68
C HIS A 218 -1.38 6.64 19.32
N ARG A 219 -2.11 6.40 18.23
CA ARG A 219 -1.89 7.04 16.93
C ARG A 219 -2.16 8.54 16.99
N ASP A 220 -3.23 8.92 17.67
CA ASP A 220 -3.77 10.27 17.65
C ASP A 220 -3.19 11.17 18.77
N THR A 221 -2.69 10.60 19.88
CA THR A 221 -2.05 11.36 20.99
C THR A 221 -0.53 11.22 21.09
N ASP A 222 0.06 10.09 20.68
CA ASP A 222 1.45 9.74 21.04
C ASP A 222 2.36 9.61 19.80
N SER A 223 2.49 10.67 19.00
CA SER A 223 3.34 10.62 17.79
C SER A 223 4.84 10.93 18.01
N ASP A 224 5.31 10.94 19.27
CA ASP A 224 6.74 10.86 19.65
C ASP A 224 7.21 9.44 20.06
N ARG A 225 6.38 8.41 19.78
CA ARG A 225 6.63 6.98 20.00
C ARG A 225 7.97 6.45 19.47
N VAL A 226 8.45 7.02 18.36
CA VAL A 226 9.81 6.86 17.84
C VAL A 226 10.51 8.20 17.89
N TYR A 227 11.72 8.21 18.42
CA TYR A 227 12.62 9.36 18.34
C TYR A 227 13.76 9.06 17.37
N PHE A 228 14.28 10.11 16.77
CA PHE A 228 15.37 10.05 15.81
C PHE A 228 16.60 10.75 16.39
N ASN A 229 17.78 10.43 15.86
CA ASN A 229 19.03 11.07 16.22
C ASN A 229 19.54 11.87 15.03
N GLY A 230 19.86 13.15 15.24
CA GLY A 230 20.65 13.97 14.34
C GLY A 230 22.10 13.99 14.81
N TYR A 231 23.04 13.71 13.91
CA TYR A 231 24.47 13.70 14.18
C TYR A 231 25.11 14.95 13.58
N TYR A 232 25.62 15.80 14.47
CA TYR A 232 26.27 17.06 14.13
C TYR A 232 27.79 16.85 14.16
N GLU A 233 28.49 17.28 13.12
CA GLU A 233 29.95 17.17 13.06
C GLU A 233 30.58 18.47 12.54
N GLY A 234 31.66 18.93 13.18
CA GLY A 234 32.34 20.17 12.81
C GLY A 234 33.76 20.30 13.36
N PRO A 235 34.48 21.38 13.01
CA PRO A 235 35.83 21.62 13.49
C PRO A 235 35.84 21.89 15.01
N GLY A 236 36.78 21.26 15.70
CA GLY A 236 37.05 21.45 17.14
C GLY A 236 38.41 22.09 17.41
N PRO A 237 38.70 22.42 18.69
CA PRO A 237 40.01 22.87 19.09
C PRO A 237 41.10 21.84 18.73
N ASN A 238 42.32 22.32 18.47
CA ASN A 238 43.49 21.49 18.16
C ASN A 238 43.32 20.53 16.96
N LYS A 239 42.59 20.96 15.90
CA LYS A 239 42.27 20.16 14.71
C LYS A 239 41.47 18.87 14.99
N THR A 240 40.85 18.77 16.16
CA THR A 240 39.91 17.68 16.46
C THR A 240 38.60 17.88 15.69
N ARG A 241 37.78 16.82 15.59
CA ARG A 241 36.43 16.88 15.00
C ARG A 241 35.41 16.73 16.12
N LEU A 242 34.68 17.80 16.42
CA LEU A 242 33.57 17.72 17.37
C LEU A 242 32.45 16.89 16.76
N ARG A 243 31.80 16.08 17.61
CA ARG A 243 30.65 15.25 17.26
C ARG A 243 29.62 15.35 18.36
N GLU A 244 28.43 15.81 18.03
CA GLU A 244 27.29 15.87 18.95
C GLU A 244 26.13 15.06 18.38
N THR A 245 25.39 14.34 19.23
CA THR A 245 24.18 13.60 18.83
C THR A 245 22.99 14.19 19.57
N MET A 246 22.00 14.66 18.82
CA MET A 246 20.82 15.35 19.36
C MET A 246 19.54 14.60 18.96
N THR A 247 18.55 14.59 19.85
CA THR A 247 17.23 14.04 19.53
C THR A 247 16.51 14.92 18.50
N CYS A 248 15.88 14.29 17.52
CA CYS A 248 15.07 14.93 16.47
C CYS A 248 13.73 14.20 16.27
N ASN A 249 12.78 14.90 15.66
CA ASN A 249 11.54 14.35 15.10
C ASN A 249 11.01 15.31 14.01
N VAL A 250 10.04 14.86 13.20
CA VAL A 250 9.23 15.77 12.36
C VAL A 250 8.53 16.78 13.29
N LYS A 251 8.22 18.01 12.86
CA LYS A 251 7.37 18.96 13.57
C LYS A 251 5.96 18.91 12.98
N TRP A 252 4.97 18.61 13.82
CA TRP A 252 3.56 18.46 13.47
C TRP A 252 2.68 19.03 14.59
N ASP A 253 1.39 19.25 14.35
CA ASP A 253 0.47 19.85 15.33
C ASP A 253 0.32 19.02 16.62
N LYS A 254 0.36 17.69 16.50
CA LYS A 254 0.00 16.73 17.57
C LYS A 254 1.13 15.76 17.98
N ASN A 255 2.40 16.17 17.89
CA ASN A 255 3.53 15.22 18.00
C ASN A 255 4.52 15.41 19.16
N GLY A 256 4.03 15.91 20.31
CA GLY A 256 4.75 15.82 21.59
C GLY A 256 6.04 16.65 21.70
N LEU A 257 6.35 17.45 20.68
CA LEU A 257 7.49 18.37 20.66
C LEU A 257 7.40 19.50 21.70
N GLU A 258 6.26 19.65 22.37
CA GLU A 258 6.11 20.34 23.67
C GLU A 258 7.27 20.03 24.62
N ARG A 259 7.71 18.76 24.68
CA ARG A 259 8.80 18.29 25.56
C ARG A 259 10.21 18.58 25.03
N MET A 260 10.34 19.13 23.82
CA MET A 260 11.62 19.59 23.26
C MET A 260 11.88 21.08 23.51
N GLY A 261 10.86 21.84 23.94
CA GLY A 261 10.92 23.27 24.22
C GLY A 261 10.40 24.13 23.06
N THR A 262 10.34 25.44 23.28
CA THR A 262 9.96 26.45 22.27
C THR A 262 11.18 27.26 21.81
N GLY A 263 11.13 27.76 20.57
CA GLY A 263 12.12 28.70 20.01
C GLY A 263 13.57 28.24 20.13
N ASP A 264 14.30 28.86 21.07
CA ASP A 264 15.75 28.73 21.22
C ASP A 264 16.27 27.35 21.67
N CYS A 265 15.38 26.42 21.98
CA CYS A 265 15.74 25.03 22.23
C CYS A 265 16.38 24.31 21.03
N CYS A 266 16.11 24.76 19.81
CA CYS A 266 15.99 23.84 18.68
C CYS A 266 16.55 24.36 17.35
N CYS A 267 16.86 23.40 16.46
CA CYS A 267 17.18 23.61 15.06
C CYS A 267 15.99 23.13 14.21
N GLU A 268 15.53 23.95 13.28
CA GLU A 268 14.46 23.61 12.32
C GLU A 268 15.04 23.54 10.90
N TYR A 269 14.65 22.50 10.15
CA TYR A 269 15.04 22.27 8.76
C TYR A 269 13.76 22.09 7.95
N ASN A 270 13.45 23.03 7.07
CA ASN A 270 12.23 23.01 6.26
C ASN A 270 12.58 22.52 4.86
N ASP A 271 11.88 21.50 4.35
CA ASP A 271 11.94 21.18 2.92
C ASP A 271 11.14 22.23 2.13
N PRO A 272 11.73 22.91 1.13
CA PRO A 272 11.06 24.01 0.45
C PRO A 272 9.94 23.58 -0.49
N ARG A 273 9.85 22.30 -0.87
CA ARG A 273 8.85 21.76 -1.80
C ARG A 273 7.64 21.17 -1.08
N THR A 274 7.88 20.41 0.00
CA THR A 274 6.82 19.77 0.81
C THR A 274 6.34 20.63 1.97
N GLN A 275 7.12 21.67 2.34
CA GLN A 275 6.94 22.51 3.54
C GLN A 275 7.04 21.74 4.87
N GLU A 276 7.49 20.48 4.85
CA GLU A 276 7.68 19.71 6.07
C GLU A 276 8.90 20.18 6.86
N THR A 277 8.71 20.40 8.16
CA THR A 277 9.79 20.78 9.08
C THR A 277 10.31 19.57 9.83
N TRP A 278 11.60 19.29 9.72
CA TRP A 278 12.34 18.44 10.66
C TRP A 278 12.87 19.30 11.80
N ARG A 279 12.66 18.90 13.08
CA ARG A 279 13.17 19.63 14.25
C ARG A 279 14.07 18.77 15.11
N CYS A 280 15.23 19.31 15.47
CA CYS A 280 16.21 18.72 16.38
C CYS A 280 16.43 19.60 17.61
N LYS A 281 16.86 19.03 18.74
CA LYS A 281 17.45 19.82 19.84
C LYS A 281 18.73 20.51 19.35
N ARG A 282 18.94 21.75 19.78
CA ARG A 282 20.12 22.55 19.42
C ARG A 282 21.38 21.95 20.08
N PRO A 283 22.48 21.71 19.33
CA PRO A 283 23.74 21.27 19.91
C PRO A 283 24.34 22.35 20.83
N LYS A 284 25.22 21.95 21.75
CA LYS A 284 25.84 22.88 22.71
C LYS A 284 27.03 23.63 22.13
N SER A 285 27.72 23.06 21.16
CA SER A 285 28.99 23.58 20.64
C SER A 285 29.02 23.70 19.12
N LEU A 286 28.16 22.97 18.41
CA LEU A 286 28.03 23.01 16.95
C LEU A 286 26.80 23.82 16.49
N PRO A 287 26.90 24.57 15.38
CA PRO A 287 25.76 25.29 14.80
C PRO A 287 24.74 24.32 14.18
N CYS A 288 23.50 24.78 14.00
CA CYS A 288 22.44 23.98 13.36
C CYS A 288 22.80 23.50 11.94
N SER A 289 23.62 24.26 11.20
CA SER A 289 24.12 23.87 9.86
C SER A 289 25.09 22.69 9.86
N ALA A 290 25.59 22.25 11.03
CA ALA A 290 26.54 21.14 11.14
C ALA A 290 25.87 19.74 11.16
N LEU A 291 24.56 19.63 10.93
CA LEU A 291 23.86 18.34 10.84
C LEU A 291 24.30 17.57 9.59
N VAL A 292 24.91 16.39 9.77
CA VAL A 292 25.43 15.57 8.66
C VAL A 292 24.59 14.32 8.42
N TYR A 293 24.13 13.66 9.49
CA TYR A 293 23.40 12.39 9.40
C TYR A 293 22.15 12.37 10.27
N HIS A 294 21.15 11.56 9.89
CA HIS A 294 20.02 11.16 10.73
C HIS A 294 20.11 9.65 11.02
N SER A 295 19.44 9.17 12.07
CA SER A 295 19.05 7.76 12.19
C SER A 295 17.74 7.64 12.95
N MET A 296 17.09 6.49 12.86
CA MET A 296 16.19 6.07 13.93
C MET A 296 17.01 5.94 15.24
N GLY A 297 16.54 6.55 16.33
CA GLY A 297 17.20 6.50 17.64
C GLY A 297 16.77 5.31 18.47
N GLY A 298 15.47 4.99 18.46
CA GLY A 298 14.93 3.80 19.09
C GLY A 298 13.41 3.84 19.25
N TYR A 299 12.81 2.69 19.57
CA TYR A 299 11.45 2.60 20.10
C TYR A 299 11.45 2.91 21.59
N ARG A 300 10.51 3.73 22.07
CA ARG A 300 10.29 3.89 23.52
C ARG A 300 9.40 2.76 24.04
N ASN A 301 9.98 1.56 24.15
CA ASN A 301 9.25 0.33 24.44
C ASN A 301 8.91 0.13 25.94
N ARG A 302 7.85 -0.63 26.21
CA ARG A 302 7.35 -1.03 27.55
C ARG A 302 6.83 -2.49 27.57
N LEU A 303 7.55 -3.43 26.95
CA LEU A 303 7.16 -4.85 26.87
C LEU A 303 8.35 -5.81 27.13
N THR A 304 8.03 -7.09 27.39
CA THR A 304 8.89 -8.08 28.06
C THR A 304 9.72 -8.98 27.12
N SER A 305 10.29 -10.07 27.65
CA SER A 305 11.43 -10.77 27.07
C SER A 305 11.06 -11.86 26.06
N GLU A 306 9.81 -12.30 26.04
CA GLU A 306 9.37 -13.57 25.43
C GLU A 306 9.22 -13.54 23.90
N GLU A 307 9.30 -12.37 23.27
CA GLU A 307 8.79 -12.14 21.90
C GLU A 307 9.81 -12.32 20.75
N LYS A 308 11.05 -12.76 21.01
CA LYS A 308 12.14 -12.75 20.01
C LYS A 308 12.62 -14.16 19.59
N MET A 309 12.34 -14.61 18.33
CA MET A 309 13.24 -15.44 17.44
C MET A 309 12.58 -16.06 16.14
N LEU A 310 13.44 -16.49 15.16
CA LEU A 310 13.26 -17.36 13.94
C LEU A 310 12.52 -16.81 12.67
N ILE A 311 12.86 -17.07 11.37
CA ILE A 311 13.95 -17.82 10.61
C ILE A 311 13.89 -17.45 9.06
N THR A 312 14.93 -17.63 8.19
CA THR A 312 14.80 -17.42 6.69
C THR A 312 15.72 -18.21 5.71
N CYS A 313 15.21 -18.58 4.50
CA CYS A 313 15.92 -18.85 3.20
C CYS A 313 14.97 -18.93 1.94
N HIS A 314 15.39 -19.41 0.73
CA HIS A 314 15.72 -18.59 -0.49
C HIS A 314 15.74 -19.36 -1.87
N PHE A 315 15.91 -18.67 -3.04
CA PHE A 315 16.11 -19.12 -4.48
C PHE A 315 14.87 -19.63 -5.31
N ALA A 316 14.73 -19.50 -6.66
CA ALA A 316 15.40 -18.77 -7.79
C ALA A 316 14.45 -18.60 -9.05
N THR A 317 14.91 -18.00 -10.17
CA THR A 317 14.08 -17.34 -11.24
C THR A 317 14.61 -17.48 -12.69
N GLN A 318 13.76 -17.33 -13.74
CA GLN A 318 14.24 -17.16 -15.14
C GLN A 318 13.35 -16.41 -16.18
N THR A 319 12.12 -15.94 -15.88
CA THR A 319 11.26 -15.24 -16.89
C THR A 319 11.41 -13.71 -16.94
N THR A 320 12.07 -13.10 -15.95
CA THR A 320 11.97 -11.66 -15.67
C THR A 320 12.68 -10.74 -16.68
N THR A 321 13.83 -11.14 -17.25
CA THR A 321 14.67 -10.26 -18.07
C THR A 321 13.98 -9.70 -19.31
N LYS A 322 13.18 -10.53 -20.03
CA LYS A 322 12.50 -10.10 -21.27
C LYS A 322 11.53 -8.94 -21.01
N CYS A 323 10.77 -9.02 -19.92
CA CYS A 323 9.80 -7.99 -19.57
C CYS A 323 10.48 -6.64 -19.27
N LEU A 324 11.53 -6.65 -18.44
CA LEU A 324 12.17 -5.43 -18.01
C LEU A 324 13.00 -4.72 -19.09
N LYS A 325 13.12 -5.29 -20.30
CA LYS A 325 13.87 -4.71 -21.40
C LYS A 325 13.37 -3.31 -21.76
N ASP A 326 14.31 -2.39 -21.98
CA ASP A 326 14.06 -0.99 -22.31
C ASP A 326 13.14 -0.30 -21.27
N LYS A 327 13.36 -0.57 -19.97
CA LYS A 327 12.64 0.06 -18.84
C LYS A 327 13.58 0.75 -17.87
N HIS A 328 13.22 1.97 -17.49
CA HIS A 328 13.80 2.71 -16.38
C HIS A 328 12.81 2.68 -15.20
N ILE A 329 13.15 1.94 -14.15
CA ILE A 329 12.27 1.68 -13.01
C ILE A 329 12.80 2.40 -11.77
N TYR A 330 12.04 3.40 -11.34
CA TYR A 330 12.30 4.17 -10.14
C TYR A 330 11.43 3.62 -9.01
N MET A 331 12.06 3.10 -7.97
CA MET A 331 11.41 2.53 -6.78
C MET A 331 11.68 3.44 -5.59
N MET A 332 10.62 4.01 -5.00
CA MET A 332 10.72 4.89 -3.84
C MET A 332 9.79 4.40 -2.74
N GLY A 333 10.33 4.17 -1.54
CA GLY A 333 9.50 3.79 -0.41
C GLY A 333 10.27 3.33 0.80
N ASP A 334 9.85 2.21 1.38
CA ASP A 334 10.51 1.62 2.54
C ASP A 334 11.21 0.30 2.20
N SER A 335 11.74 -0.33 3.25
CA SER A 335 12.47 -1.60 3.18
C SER A 335 11.70 -2.75 2.52
N THR A 336 10.36 -2.74 2.47
CA THR A 336 9.59 -3.79 1.80
C THR A 336 9.70 -3.69 0.28
N THR A 337 9.77 -2.46 -0.25
CA THR A 337 10.05 -2.22 -1.69
C THR A 337 11.53 -2.40 -2.01
N ARG A 338 12.45 -2.26 -1.03
CA ARG A 338 13.85 -2.69 -1.23
C ARG A 338 13.97 -4.18 -1.49
N GLN A 339 13.10 -5.01 -0.91
CA GLN A 339 13.09 -6.46 -1.19
C GLN A 339 12.75 -6.76 -2.66
N TRP A 340 12.01 -5.89 -3.35
CA TRP A 340 11.77 -6.00 -4.80
C TRP A 340 13.03 -5.69 -5.62
N PHE A 341 13.75 -4.61 -5.27
CA PHE A 341 15.04 -4.30 -5.88
C PHE A 341 16.05 -5.45 -5.69
N GLU A 342 16.17 -5.96 -4.45
CA GLU A 342 17.00 -7.11 -4.11
C GLU A 342 16.63 -8.37 -4.88
N PHE A 343 15.33 -8.63 -5.03
CA PHE A 343 14.83 -9.72 -5.84
C PHE A 343 15.30 -9.57 -7.29
N PHE A 344 15.13 -8.40 -7.91
CA PHE A 344 15.53 -8.19 -9.30
C PHE A 344 17.04 -8.31 -9.52
N VAL A 345 17.87 -7.68 -8.67
CA VAL A 345 19.35 -7.79 -8.72
C VAL A 345 19.81 -9.25 -8.63
N LYS A 346 19.07 -10.10 -7.91
CA LYS A 346 19.33 -11.54 -7.84
C LYS A 346 18.74 -12.34 -9.02
N ALA A 347 17.57 -11.93 -9.52
CA ALA A 347 16.78 -12.69 -10.48
C ALA A 347 17.16 -12.45 -11.95
N VAL A 348 17.72 -11.27 -12.27
CA VAL A 348 18.06 -10.85 -13.64
C VAL A 348 19.57 -11.03 -13.85
N PRO A 349 20.04 -11.99 -14.67
CA PRO A 349 21.45 -12.40 -14.67
C PRO A 349 22.45 -11.28 -15.00
N ASN A 350 22.10 -10.37 -15.92
CA ASN A 350 23.00 -9.33 -16.42
C ASN A 350 22.84 -7.98 -15.70
N LEU A 351 21.86 -7.86 -14.80
CA LEU A 351 21.61 -6.68 -13.99
C LEU A 351 22.67 -6.58 -12.87
N LYS A 352 23.57 -5.58 -12.95
CA LYS A 352 24.66 -5.40 -11.97
C LYS A 352 24.42 -4.18 -11.09
N GLN A 353 24.40 -4.39 -9.78
CA GLN A 353 24.33 -3.31 -8.80
C GLN A 353 25.66 -2.55 -8.70
N MET A 354 25.60 -1.22 -8.75
CA MET A 354 26.75 -0.34 -8.53
C MET A 354 26.96 -0.08 -7.03
N ASN A 355 28.22 -0.08 -6.58
CA ASN A 355 28.56 0.34 -5.23
C ASN A 355 28.74 1.87 -5.19
N LEU A 356 27.71 2.57 -4.70
CA LEU A 356 27.72 4.03 -4.55
C LEU A 356 28.36 4.49 -3.23
N HIS A 357 28.88 3.58 -2.40
CA HIS A 357 29.42 3.85 -1.06
C HIS A 357 28.44 4.50 -0.06
N VAL A 358 27.13 4.33 -0.27
CA VAL A 358 26.04 4.85 0.58
C VAL A 358 25.48 3.81 1.56
N GLN A 359 24.64 4.27 2.48
CA GLN A 359 23.97 3.42 3.49
C GLN A 359 22.94 2.49 2.82
N TYR A 360 23.21 1.19 2.80
CA TYR A 360 22.38 0.20 2.08
C TYR A 360 20.89 0.21 2.43
N GLN A 361 20.52 0.47 3.70
CA GLN A 361 19.12 0.44 4.13
C GLN A 361 18.27 1.62 3.63
N SER A 362 18.90 2.69 3.14
CA SER A 362 18.26 3.93 2.68
C SER A 362 18.60 4.29 1.23
N GLY A 363 19.71 3.79 0.70
CA GLY A 363 20.11 4.02 -0.68
C GLY A 363 20.70 5.42 -0.91
N PRO A 364 20.70 5.92 -2.16
CA PRO A 364 20.18 5.25 -3.36
C PRO A 364 20.92 3.95 -3.69
N LEU A 365 20.23 3.00 -4.32
CA LEU A 365 20.80 1.78 -4.90
C LEU A 365 20.51 1.81 -6.40
N ILE A 366 21.53 1.61 -7.22
CA ILE A 366 21.41 1.57 -8.68
C ILE A 366 21.86 0.20 -9.18
N ALA A 367 21.10 -0.41 -10.09
CA ALA A 367 21.53 -1.56 -10.85
C ALA A 367 21.21 -1.39 -12.33
N VAL A 368 22.14 -1.81 -13.21
CA VAL A 368 22.04 -1.60 -14.66
C VAL A 368 22.33 -2.90 -15.40
N ASP A 369 21.52 -3.18 -16.43
CA ASP A 369 21.79 -4.15 -17.48
C ASP A 369 21.94 -3.37 -18.79
N VAL A 370 23.17 -3.26 -19.28
CA VAL A 370 23.50 -2.47 -20.49
C VAL A 370 23.05 -3.19 -21.77
N GLU A 371 22.99 -4.53 -21.76
CA GLU A 371 22.60 -5.33 -22.93
C GLU A 371 21.09 -5.26 -23.18
N ASN A 372 20.30 -5.30 -22.11
CA ASN A 372 18.84 -5.23 -22.16
C ASN A 372 18.29 -3.81 -21.89
N ASN A 373 19.16 -2.81 -21.75
CA ASN A 373 18.80 -1.41 -21.49
C ASN A 373 17.84 -1.28 -20.27
N ILE A 374 18.20 -1.94 -19.17
CA ILE A 374 17.42 -1.94 -17.93
C ILE A 374 18.13 -1.05 -16.91
N TYR A 375 17.40 -0.07 -16.38
CA TYR A 375 17.86 0.76 -15.27
C TYR A 375 16.93 0.56 -14.07
N LEU A 376 17.45 0.05 -12.96
CA LEU A 376 16.75 0.05 -11.68
C LEU A 376 17.40 1.05 -10.73
N HIS A 377 16.57 1.91 -10.14
CA HIS A 377 16.95 2.80 -9.06
C HIS A 377 16.00 2.59 -7.89
N TRP A 378 16.52 2.20 -6.73
CA TRP A 378 15.76 2.16 -5.48
C TRP A 378 16.29 3.19 -4.50
N ARG A 379 15.39 3.92 -3.82
CA ARG A 379 15.75 4.72 -2.64
C ARG A 379 14.66 4.72 -1.58
N ALA A 380 15.06 5.02 -0.35
CA ALA A 380 14.12 5.28 0.71
C ALA A 380 13.38 6.62 0.54
N HIS A 381 12.14 6.67 1.03
CA HIS A 381 11.42 7.93 1.21
C HIS A 381 12.08 8.78 2.33
N GLY A 382 11.87 10.09 2.30
CA GLY A 382 12.36 11.04 3.31
C GLY A 382 11.79 10.84 4.71
N VAL A 383 11.97 11.80 5.62
CA VAL A 383 11.43 11.69 6.99
C VAL A 383 9.93 11.35 6.97
N PRO A 384 9.40 10.50 7.88
CA PRO A 384 10.03 9.91 9.06
C PRO A 384 10.67 8.52 8.81
N LEU A 385 11.64 8.44 7.91
CA LEU A 385 12.40 7.23 7.59
C LEU A 385 13.00 6.53 8.84
N ARG A 386 12.50 5.32 9.14
CA ARG A 386 12.93 4.48 10.29
C ARG A 386 14.03 3.47 9.89
N THR A 387 15.20 3.98 9.54
CA THR A 387 16.38 3.18 9.14
C THR A 387 17.61 3.44 10.03
N LEU A 388 18.70 2.73 9.73
CA LEU A 388 20.04 3.02 10.26
C LEU A 388 20.57 4.40 9.80
N LYS A 389 21.72 4.80 10.35
CA LYS A 389 22.33 6.11 10.14
C LYS A 389 22.52 6.45 8.64
N THR A 390 21.77 7.43 8.16
CA THR A 390 21.70 7.88 6.76
C THR A 390 22.21 9.32 6.68
N ALA A 391 22.87 9.74 5.59
CA ALA A 391 23.22 11.15 5.44
C ALA A 391 21.94 11.97 5.21
N VAL A 392 21.85 13.17 5.78
CA VAL A 392 20.64 14.01 5.58
C VAL A 392 20.48 14.41 4.11
N ALA A 393 21.59 14.52 3.38
CA ALA A 393 21.61 14.74 1.95
C ALA A 393 20.98 13.59 1.11
N ASP A 394 20.87 12.37 1.66
CA ASP A 394 20.28 11.23 0.95
C ASP A 394 18.76 11.10 1.21
N LEU A 395 18.19 11.90 2.13
CA LEU A 395 16.77 11.90 2.49
C LEU A 395 15.94 12.70 1.49
N HIS A 396 15.32 12.02 0.52
CA HIS A 396 14.50 12.67 -0.51
C HIS A 396 13.01 12.31 -0.42
N TYR A 397 12.14 13.28 -0.69
CA TYR A 397 10.70 13.07 -0.73
C TYR A 397 10.27 12.48 -2.08
N ILE A 398 9.35 11.51 -2.06
CA ILE A 398 8.88 10.83 -3.29
C ILE A 398 8.29 11.84 -4.30
N SER A 399 7.55 12.86 -3.83
CA SER A 399 7.03 13.93 -4.68
C SER A 399 8.15 14.68 -5.41
N ASN A 400 9.22 15.00 -4.70
CA ASN A 400 10.37 15.73 -5.23
C ASN A 400 11.07 14.90 -6.32
N GLU A 401 11.29 13.60 -6.08
CA GLU A 401 11.87 12.69 -7.06
C GLU A 401 11.00 12.59 -8.33
N ILE A 402 9.67 12.50 -8.18
CA ILE A 402 8.73 12.46 -9.31
C ILE A 402 8.74 13.76 -10.13
N ASP A 403 8.81 14.90 -9.45
CA ASP A 403 8.88 16.22 -10.10
C ASP A 403 10.21 16.48 -10.80
N ASP A 404 11.29 15.85 -10.34
CA ASP A 404 12.62 15.91 -10.97
C ASP A 404 12.77 14.92 -12.15
N GLN A 405 11.72 14.14 -12.52
CA GLN A 405 11.71 13.24 -13.68
C GLN A 405 10.69 13.64 -14.77
N ALA A 406 11.06 13.38 -16.03
CA ALA A 406 10.22 13.64 -17.20
C ALA A 406 9.06 12.64 -17.37
N GLY A 407 9.26 11.35 -17.04
CA GLY A 407 8.32 10.26 -17.33
C GLY A 407 8.51 9.66 -18.73
N GLY A 408 7.46 9.04 -19.27
CA GLY A 408 7.39 8.47 -20.62
C GLY A 408 7.12 6.96 -20.67
N PRO A 409 6.89 6.39 -21.87
CA PRO A 409 6.47 4.99 -22.07
C PRO A 409 7.50 3.93 -21.63
N HIS A 410 8.75 4.33 -21.42
CA HIS A 410 9.83 3.48 -20.91
C HIS A 410 10.05 3.64 -19.39
N THR A 411 9.30 4.53 -18.73
CA THR A 411 9.53 4.90 -17.34
C THR A 411 8.44 4.28 -16.44
N VAL A 412 8.87 3.61 -15.38
CA VAL A 412 8.00 3.01 -14.36
C VAL A 412 8.31 3.62 -12.99
N PHE A 413 7.31 4.15 -12.31
CA PHE A 413 7.41 4.53 -10.90
C PHE A 413 6.76 3.48 -10.01
N ILE A 414 7.49 3.01 -9.00
CA ILE A 414 6.99 2.13 -7.95
C ILE A 414 7.06 2.89 -6.63
N ILE A 415 5.90 3.10 -5.99
CA ILE A 415 5.73 3.94 -4.80
C ILE A 415 5.22 3.09 -3.63
N ASN A 416 5.77 3.27 -2.44
CA ASN A 416 5.34 2.56 -1.24
C ASN A 416 5.57 3.38 0.03
N LEU A 417 4.57 3.45 0.91
CA LEU A 417 4.60 4.25 2.14
C LEU A 417 3.86 3.49 3.25
N GLY A 418 4.55 2.63 4.00
CA GLY A 418 3.89 1.81 5.02
C GLY A 418 4.50 1.92 6.42
N PRO A 419 5.24 0.91 6.88
CA PRO A 419 5.68 0.72 8.28
C PRO A 419 6.32 1.93 8.95
N HIS A 420 6.88 2.89 8.22
CA HIS A 420 7.49 4.08 8.82
C HIS A 420 6.45 5.11 9.32
N PHE A 421 5.24 5.12 8.76
CA PHE A 421 4.19 6.09 9.08
C PHE A 421 3.20 5.62 10.16
N THR A 422 3.21 4.35 10.55
CA THR A 422 2.33 3.78 11.60
C THR A 422 2.50 4.43 12.98
N THR A 423 3.59 5.18 13.19
CA THR A 423 3.87 5.94 14.42
C THR A 423 3.34 7.38 14.39
N TYR A 424 2.72 7.83 13.29
CA TYR A 424 2.23 9.20 13.10
C TYR A 424 0.69 9.25 12.99
N PRO A 425 0.07 10.43 13.20
CA PRO A 425 -1.36 10.60 13.02
C PRO A 425 -1.78 10.37 11.57
N LEU A 426 -3.02 9.94 11.34
CA LEU A 426 -3.48 9.63 9.99
C LEU A 426 -3.56 10.88 9.09
N ASP A 427 -3.78 12.06 9.67
CA ASP A 427 -3.74 13.35 8.96
C ASP A 427 -2.35 13.64 8.37
N PHE A 428 -1.26 13.31 9.09
CA PHE A 428 0.11 13.49 8.60
C PHE A 428 0.40 12.58 7.40
N TYR A 429 -0.03 11.31 7.50
CA TYR A 429 0.08 10.39 6.37
C TYR A 429 -0.74 10.86 5.17
N THR A 430 -1.97 11.35 5.41
CA THR A 430 -2.86 11.91 4.39
C THR A 430 -2.19 13.09 3.67
N HIS A 431 -1.56 14.02 4.42
CA HIS A 431 -0.77 15.11 3.82
C HIS A 431 0.30 14.59 2.86
N ARG A 432 1.12 13.63 3.32
CA ARG A 432 2.20 13.05 2.52
C ARG A 432 1.67 12.38 1.25
N VAL A 433 0.61 11.58 1.38
CA VAL A 433 -0.01 10.89 0.24
C VAL A 433 -0.59 11.90 -0.76
N LEU A 434 -1.23 12.99 -0.30
CA LEU A 434 -1.77 14.03 -1.18
C LEU A 434 -0.69 14.85 -1.90
N ARG A 435 0.47 15.12 -1.25
CA ARG A 435 1.64 15.71 -1.94
C ARG A 435 2.14 14.82 -3.07
N ILE A 436 2.18 13.50 -2.85
CA ILE A 436 2.61 12.52 -3.84
C ILE A 436 1.55 12.38 -4.95
N ARG A 437 0.26 12.36 -4.61
CA ARG A 437 -0.84 12.43 -5.59
C ARG A 437 -0.69 13.64 -6.52
N LYS A 438 -0.38 14.83 -5.98
CA LYS A 438 -0.16 16.05 -6.76
C LYS A 438 1.00 15.90 -7.75
N ALA A 439 2.14 15.35 -7.31
CA ALA A 439 3.28 15.08 -8.17
C ALA A 439 2.96 14.02 -9.25
N VAL A 440 2.24 12.95 -8.91
CA VAL A 440 1.79 11.91 -9.86
C VAL A 440 0.80 12.48 -10.88
N LEU A 441 -0.15 13.33 -10.48
CA LEU A 441 -1.05 14.00 -11.41
C LEU A 441 -0.29 14.91 -12.38
N ALA A 442 0.68 15.68 -11.88
CA ALA A 442 1.56 16.49 -12.72
C ALA A 442 2.43 15.63 -13.67
N LEU A 443 2.88 14.46 -13.22
CA LEU A 443 3.63 13.48 -14.02
C LEU A 443 2.79 12.92 -15.17
N LEU A 444 1.58 12.43 -14.88
CA LEU A 444 0.67 11.89 -15.89
C LEU A 444 0.12 12.97 -16.83
N GLN A 445 0.07 14.24 -16.39
CA GLN A 445 -0.24 15.37 -17.27
C GLN A 445 0.90 15.69 -18.25
N ARG A 446 2.18 15.58 -17.82
CA ARG A 446 3.34 15.84 -18.71
C ARG A 446 3.72 14.65 -19.59
N ALA A 447 3.49 13.42 -19.11
CA ALA A 447 3.85 12.18 -19.77
C ALA A 447 2.79 11.09 -19.47
N PRO A 448 1.66 11.08 -20.17
CA PRO A 448 0.52 10.19 -19.86
C PRO A 448 0.82 8.70 -20.03
N ASP A 449 1.80 8.34 -20.88
CA ASP A 449 2.23 6.95 -21.08
C ASP A 449 3.13 6.41 -19.94
N THR A 450 3.38 7.20 -18.89
CA THR A 450 4.21 6.77 -17.75
C THR A 450 3.46 5.76 -16.89
N THR A 451 4.06 4.61 -16.62
CA THR A 451 3.46 3.62 -15.71
C THR A 451 3.75 4.00 -14.26
N VAL A 452 2.71 4.10 -13.43
CA VAL A 452 2.82 4.36 -11.99
C VAL A 452 2.13 3.24 -11.23
N ILE A 453 2.87 2.60 -10.33
CA ILE A 453 2.44 1.46 -9.53
C ILE A 453 2.62 1.80 -8.05
N ILE A 454 1.57 1.63 -7.25
CA ILE A 454 1.58 1.93 -5.83
C ILE A 454 1.37 0.63 -5.05
N LYS A 455 2.38 0.22 -4.29
CA LYS A 455 2.37 -1.01 -3.48
C LYS A 455 1.75 -0.72 -2.12
N THR A 456 0.73 -1.47 -1.72
CA THR A 456 0.14 -1.39 -0.37
C THR A 456 1.07 -2.01 0.70
N VAL A 457 0.71 -1.85 1.97
CA VAL A 457 1.50 -2.36 3.10
C VAL A 457 1.27 -3.86 3.31
N ASN A 458 2.36 -4.60 3.56
CA ASN A 458 2.30 -6.02 3.93
C ASN A 458 1.71 -6.20 5.34
N THR A 459 1.06 -7.34 5.61
CA THR A 459 0.73 -7.75 6.99
C THR A 459 1.95 -8.27 7.75
N GLY A 460 1.80 -8.48 9.07
CA GLY A 460 2.81 -9.06 9.95
C GLY A 460 3.35 -8.11 11.02
N TYR A 461 2.69 -6.98 11.25
CA TYR A 461 2.99 -6.01 12.30
C TYR A 461 1.92 -6.09 13.41
N LYS A 462 2.34 -6.16 14.69
CA LYS A 462 1.45 -6.53 15.81
C LYS A 462 1.71 -5.81 17.12
N ASP A 463 2.49 -4.73 17.09
CA ASP A 463 2.87 -3.95 18.27
C ASP A 463 2.30 -2.51 18.21
N ILE A 464 2.53 -1.74 19.29
CA ILE A 464 2.01 -0.37 19.43
C ILE A 464 2.71 0.66 18.52
N PHE A 465 3.83 0.31 17.89
CA PHE A 465 4.59 1.11 16.92
C PHE A 465 4.26 0.72 15.48
N GLY A 466 3.82 -0.52 15.25
CA GLY A 466 3.40 -1.06 13.97
C GLY A 466 2.41 -2.21 14.17
N SER A 467 1.18 -2.00 13.73
CA SER A 467 0.07 -2.96 13.78
C SER A 467 -0.55 -3.07 12.40
N ASP A 468 -1.00 -4.27 12.02
CA ASP A 468 -1.77 -4.52 10.81
C ASP A 468 -3.03 -3.62 10.76
N TRP A 469 -3.65 -3.28 11.90
CA TRP A 469 -4.74 -2.30 11.90
C TRP A 469 -4.26 -0.91 11.46
N TYR A 470 -3.10 -0.42 11.93
CA TYR A 470 -2.53 0.83 11.41
C TYR A 470 -2.23 0.72 9.91
N SER A 471 -1.60 -0.37 9.46
CA SER A 471 -1.28 -0.61 8.06
C SER A 471 -2.54 -0.58 7.17
N LEU A 472 -3.64 -1.16 7.61
CA LEU A 472 -4.93 -1.11 6.92
C LEU A 472 -5.50 0.32 6.85
N GLN A 473 -5.34 1.13 7.90
CA GLN A 473 -5.72 2.54 7.90
C GLN A 473 -4.89 3.36 6.89
N LEU A 474 -3.58 3.08 6.77
CA LEU A 474 -2.72 3.67 5.73
C LEU A 474 -3.20 3.26 4.33
N ASN A 475 -3.45 1.96 4.10
CA ASN A 475 -3.96 1.46 2.83
C ASN A 475 -5.30 2.12 2.43
N ARG A 476 -6.23 2.31 3.38
CA ARG A 476 -7.51 3.00 3.14
C ARG A 476 -7.34 4.45 2.66
N VAL A 477 -6.43 5.21 3.25
CA VAL A 477 -6.07 6.56 2.78
C VAL A 477 -5.49 6.51 1.37
N LEU A 478 -4.57 5.56 1.12
CA LEU A 478 -3.88 5.41 -0.17
C LEU A 478 -4.85 5.03 -1.30
N HIS A 479 -5.77 4.09 -1.07
CA HIS A 479 -6.84 3.77 -2.02
C HIS A 479 -7.73 4.99 -2.29
N TRP A 480 -8.25 5.66 -1.26
CA TRP A 480 -9.09 6.85 -1.45
C TRP A 480 -8.35 7.96 -2.22
N ALA A 481 -7.05 8.14 -1.95
CA ALA A 481 -6.23 9.18 -2.56
C ALA A 481 -5.73 8.87 -3.98
N PHE A 482 -6.02 7.69 -4.54
CA PHE A 482 -5.61 7.31 -5.91
C PHE A 482 -6.70 6.60 -6.74
N GLN A 483 -7.89 6.34 -6.18
CA GLN A 483 -9.02 5.65 -6.84
C GLN A 483 -9.48 6.25 -8.20
N ASP A 484 -9.21 7.54 -8.43
CA ASP A 484 -9.59 8.33 -9.60
C ASP A 484 -8.38 8.80 -10.43
N VAL A 485 -7.20 8.24 -10.18
CA VAL A 485 -5.95 8.53 -10.92
C VAL A 485 -5.58 7.33 -11.79
N GLY A 486 -5.01 7.57 -12.97
CA GLY A 486 -4.48 6.53 -13.86
C GLY A 486 -3.22 5.85 -13.32
N VAL A 487 -3.34 5.12 -12.21
CA VAL A 487 -2.27 4.35 -11.57
C VAL A 487 -2.72 2.92 -11.29
N TYR A 488 -1.78 1.99 -11.17
CA TYR A 488 -2.05 0.66 -10.64
C TYR A 488 -1.83 0.66 -9.12
N ILE A 489 -2.81 0.23 -8.34
CA ILE A 489 -2.61 -0.08 -6.92
C ILE A 489 -2.39 -1.59 -6.81
N LEU A 490 -1.15 -2.00 -6.59
CA LEU A 490 -0.80 -3.40 -6.37
C LEU A 490 -1.07 -3.72 -4.90
N ASP A 491 -2.28 -4.21 -4.63
CA ASP A 491 -2.68 -4.57 -3.28
C ASP A 491 -2.13 -5.94 -2.85
N VAL A 492 -1.09 -5.91 -2.02
CA VAL A 492 -0.43 -7.08 -1.43
C VAL A 492 -1.10 -7.53 -0.13
N TRP A 493 -2.11 -6.80 0.35
CA TRP A 493 -2.74 -7.02 1.65
C TRP A 493 -3.33 -8.42 1.79
N GLN A 494 -4.21 -8.81 0.87
CA GLN A 494 -4.86 -10.12 0.91
C GLN A 494 -3.84 -11.26 0.77
N MET A 495 -2.86 -11.11 -0.14
CA MET A 495 -1.80 -12.09 -0.38
C MET A 495 -0.97 -12.33 0.89
N THR A 496 -0.57 -11.27 1.59
CA THR A 496 0.22 -11.37 2.83
C THR A 496 -0.62 -11.86 4.01
N ALA A 497 -1.90 -11.49 4.09
CA ALA A 497 -2.83 -11.93 5.14
C ALA A 497 -3.22 -13.42 5.05
N CYS A 498 -3.47 -13.96 3.84
CA CYS A 498 -3.98 -15.33 3.70
C CYS A 498 -2.88 -16.40 3.54
N HIS A 499 -1.62 -16.02 3.27
CA HIS A 499 -0.55 -16.97 2.95
C HIS A 499 -0.34 -18.05 4.03
N TYR A 500 0.20 -19.19 3.62
CA TYR A 500 0.51 -20.30 4.53
C TYR A 500 1.83 -20.10 5.31
N SER A 501 2.62 -19.08 4.98
CA SER A 501 3.88 -18.76 5.66
C SER A 501 3.66 -17.90 6.90
N LYS A 502 4.63 -17.89 7.82
CA LYS A 502 4.62 -17.01 9.00
C LYS A 502 4.51 -15.54 8.55
N GLU A 503 3.50 -14.84 9.07
CA GLU A 503 3.28 -13.41 8.82
C GLU A 503 4.53 -12.60 9.23
N ASN A 504 4.98 -11.71 8.36
CA ASN A 504 6.12 -10.84 8.58
C ASN A 504 6.04 -9.65 7.62
N ILE A 505 6.18 -8.43 8.16
CA ILE A 505 6.23 -7.18 7.38
C ILE A 505 7.28 -7.22 6.26
N HIS A 506 8.38 -7.96 6.49
CA HIS A 506 9.37 -8.38 5.50
C HIS A 506 9.08 -9.83 5.08
N PRO A 507 8.17 -10.07 4.13
CA PRO A 507 7.68 -11.41 3.85
C PRO A 507 8.75 -12.30 3.22
N GLY A 508 8.53 -13.61 3.28
CA GLY A 508 9.47 -14.60 2.75
C GLY A 508 9.55 -14.60 1.21
N PRO A 509 10.60 -15.20 0.61
CA PRO A 509 10.84 -15.15 -0.84
C PRO A 509 9.71 -15.62 -1.74
N VAL A 510 8.84 -16.54 -1.28
CA VAL A 510 7.67 -17.00 -2.05
C VAL A 510 6.64 -15.89 -2.22
N ILE A 511 6.37 -15.13 -1.16
CA ILE A 511 5.44 -14.00 -1.22
C ILE A 511 6.05 -12.89 -2.07
N ILE A 512 7.33 -12.55 -1.89
CA ILE A 512 8.03 -11.58 -2.74
C ILE A 512 7.96 -11.99 -4.22
N LYS A 513 8.16 -13.28 -4.53
CA LYS A 513 8.02 -13.80 -5.90
C LYS A 513 6.62 -13.57 -6.45
N ASN A 514 5.57 -13.85 -5.68
CA ASN A 514 4.18 -13.62 -6.08
C ASN A 514 3.86 -12.12 -6.25
N GLU A 515 4.36 -11.26 -5.35
CA GLU A 515 4.26 -9.80 -5.48
C GLU A 515 4.93 -9.31 -6.78
N ILE A 516 6.11 -9.85 -7.11
CA ILE A 516 6.85 -9.53 -8.34
C ILE A 516 6.15 -10.08 -9.59
N ASP A 517 5.53 -11.26 -9.54
CA ASP A 517 4.80 -11.81 -10.69
C ASP A 517 3.59 -10.96 -11.06
N ILE A 518 2.86 -10.45 -10.06
CA ILE A 518 1.79 -9.46 -10.27
C ILE A 518 2.36 -8.10 -10.72
N LEU A 519 3.50 -7.67 -10.18
CA LEU A 519 4.16 -6.43 -10.62
C LEU A 519 4.53 -6.49 -12.12
N LEU A 520 5.06 -7.62 -12.57
CA LEU A 520 5.51 -7.81 -13.95
C LEU A 520 4.33 -7.82 -14.94
N SER A 521 3.13 -8.28 -14.56
CA SER A 521 1.96 -8.22 -15.45
C SER A 521 1.43 -6.80 -15.66
N PHE A 522 1.69 -5.86 -14.74
CA PHE A 522 1.41 -4.44 -14.94
C PHE A 522 2.48 -3.72 -15.77
N ILE A 523 3.75 -4.12 -15.65
CA ILE A 523 4.86 -3.52 -16.41
C ILE A 523 4.91 -4.05 -17.86
N CYS A 524 4.47 -5.30 -18.06
CA CYS A 524 4.53 -6.04 -19.31
C CYS A 524 3.23 -6.84 -19.54
N PRO A 525 2.14 -6.17 -19.96
CA PRO A 525 0.92 -6.84 -20.40
C PRO A 525 1.12 -7.43 -21.83
N ASP A 526 1.93 -8.50 -21.92
CA ASP A 526 2.13 -9.38 -23.10
C ASP A 526 1.22 -10.61 -23.00
#